data_AF-A0AAE1T2H0-F1
#
_entry.id   AF-A0AAE1T2H0-F1
#
_cell.length_a   1.000
_cell.length_b   1.000
_cell.length_c   1.000
_cell.angle_alpha   90.00
_cell.angle_beta   90.00
_cell.angle_gamma   90.00
#
_symmetry.space_group_name_H-M   'P 1'
#
loop_
_entity.id
_entity.type
_entity.pdbx_description
1 polymer ?
#
loop_
_entity_poly.entity_id
_entity_poly.type
_entity_poly.pdbx_seq_one_letter_code
_entity_poly.pdbx_strand_id
1 'polypeptide(L)'
;MKTDNYFIPSLFLIHSFEHELHNLFPDKETVFHLLGRYLFHPTNSVWGLISRYYEAYLSKADVKVGIQIRVFDTETGPFKHVLDQILSCTMKEGILPQINEQEPIINPSGKQKTVSVLMTSLSGGYFEEVRDLYWEHPTVTGDVIAVYQPSHEGHQQTEKQNHNRKAWAEMYLLSLTDKLVTSSWSTFGYVAQGLGNLKPWILYKPENRTAPDPPCRRAVSMEPCFHAPPFYDCKLRRGVDTGALVPHVKHCEDMSWGLKLVETK
;
A
#
# COMPACT_ATOMS: atom_id res chain seq x y z
N MET A 1 28.15 -2.96 -1.00
CA MET A 1 27.06 -3.47 -0.13
C MET A 1 26.03 -4.15 -1.02
N LYS A 2 25.53 -5.34 -0.66
CA LYS A 2 24.42 -6.03 -1.35
C LYS A 2 23.32 -6.25 -0.32
N THR A 3 22.14 -5.71 -0.56
CA THR A 3 21.00 -5.79 0.36
C THR A 3 19.70 -5.59 -0.42
N ASP A 4 18.64 -6.25 0.04
CA ASP A 4 17.27 -6.20 -0.48
C ASP A 4 16.27 -5.74 0.59
N ASN A 5 16.77 -5.26 1.73
CA ASN A 5 15.97 -4.94 2.91
C ASN A 5 15.99 -3.44 3.25
N TYR A 6 14.89 -2.95 3.81
CA TYR A 6 14.81 -1.63 4.44
C TYR A 6 15.37 -1.67 5.87
N PHE A 7 16.69 -1.66 6.03
CA PHE A 7 17.34 -1.88 7.34
C PHE A 7 17.39 -0.65 8.26
N ILE A 8 16.73 0.46 7.88
CA ILE A 8 16.73 1.73 8.62
C ILE A 8 16.27 1.59 10.08
N PRO A 9 15.22 0.83 10.43
CA PRO A 9 14.74 0.75 11.82
C PRO A 9 15.83 0.28 12.80
N SER A 10 16.72 -0.62 12.39
CA SER A 10 17.82 -1.08 13.26
C SER A 10 18.95 -0.07 13.39
N LEU A 11 19.07 0.92 12.49
CA LEU A 11 20.04 2.00 12.65
C LEU A 11 19.69 2.89 13.85
N PHE A 12 18.40 3.06 14.15
CA PHE A 12 17.91 3.78 15.33
C PHE A 12 18.23 3.06 16.65
N LEU A 13 18.64 1.78 16.60
CA LEU A 13 19.07 1.01 17.76
C LEU A 13 20.58 1.07 17.99
N ILE A 14 21.34 1.72 17.10
CA ILE A 14 22.79 1.86 17.21
C ILE A 14 23.09 3.17 17.93
N HIS A 15 23.65 3.05 19.15
CA HIS A 15 23.92 4.20 20.02
C HIS A 15 24.73 5.32 19.36
N SER A 16 25.72 4.99 18.50
CA SER A 16 26.52 6.00 17.81
C SER A 16 25.76 6.79 16.74
N PHE A 17 24.62 6.30 16.26
CA PHE A 17 23.80 6.97 15.24
C PHE A 17 22.60 7.70 15.84
N GLU A 18 22.23 7.35 17.08
CA GLU A 18 21.03 7.82 17.76
C GLU A 18 20.87 9.35 17.70
N HIS A 19 21.89 10.10 18.15
CA HIS A 19 21.83 11.57 18.20
C HIS A 19 21.62 12.19 16.82
N GLU A 20 22.33 11.71 15.81
CA GLU A 20 22.24 12.26 14.45
C GLU A 20 20.88 11.94 13.82
N LEU A 21 20.40 10.70 13.97
CA LEU A 21 19.11 10.28 13.42
C LEU A 21 17.94 11.03 14.06
N HIS A 22 18.00 11.33 15.37
CA HIS A 22 16.98 12.14 16.05
C HIS A 22 16.98 13.59 15.58
N ASN A 23 18.13 14.15 15.22
CA ASN A 23 18.22 15.52 14.68
C ASN A 23 17.75 15.60 13.23
N LEU A 24 18.12 14.62 12.40
CA LEU A 24 17.72 14.55 10.99
C LEU A 24 16.23 14.26 10.84
N PHE A 25 15.68 13.42 11.71
CA PHE A 25 14.29 12.97 11.66
C PHE A 25 13.60 13.19 13.02
N PRO A 26 13.22 14.44 13.34
CA PRO A 26 12.45 14.74 14.55
C PRO A 26 11.13 13.95 14.59
N ASP A 27 10.50 13.81 13.42
CA ASP A 27 9.41 12.87 13.18
C ASP A 27 10.00 11.55 12.65
N LYS A 28 9.98 10.50 13.48
CA LYS A 28 10.68 9.24 13.18
C LYS A 28 9.95 8.43 12.11
N GLU A 29 8.68 8.72 11.83
CA GLU A 29 7.94 8.04 10.76
C GLU A 29 8.12 8.66 9.37
N THR A 30 9.07 9.58 9.19
CA THR A 30 9.28 10.28 7.93
C THR A 30 10.56 9.92 7.17
N VAL A 31 11.34 8.95 7.64
CA VAL A 31 12.66 8.66 7.08
C VAL A 31 12.60 8.30 5.60
N PHE A 32 11.81 7.30 5.23
CA PHE A 32 11.65 6.91 3.83
C PHE A 32 10.86 7.97 3.05
N HIS A 33 9.91 8.67 3.66
CA HIS A 33 9.17 9.74 2.99
C HIS A 33 10.10 10.85 2.48
N LEU A 34 10.97 11.36 3.35
CA LEU A 34 11.89 12.45 3.03
C LEU A 34 13.00 11.98 2.09
N LEU A 35 13.69 10.88 2.43
CA LEU A 35 14.81 10.38 1.63
C LEU A 35 14.34 9.83 0.29
N GLY A 36 13.21 9.14 0.24
CA GLY A 36 12.64 8.59 -0.99
C GLY A 36 12.29 9.69 -2.00
N ARG A 37 11.67 10.78 -1.53
CA ARG A 37 11.35 11.94 -2.39
C ARG A 37 12.56 12.75 -2.82
N TYR A 38 13.64 12.73 -2.04
CA TYR A 38 14.91 13.37 -2.41
C TYR A 38 15.71 12.54 -3.43
N LEU A 39 15.70 11.22 -3.31
CA LEU A 39 16.53 10.34 -4.13
C LEU A 39 15.85 9.90 -5.43
N PHE A 40 14.54 9.63 -5.41
CA PHE A 40 13.87 8.93 -6.50
C PHE A 40 13.00 9.87 -7.33
N HIS A 41 13.59 10.37 -8.41
CA HIS A 41 12.88 11.13 -9.44
C HIS A 41 12.68 10.26 -10.70
N PRO A 42 11.44 10.03 -11.15
CA PRO A 42 11.19 9.33 -12.40
C PRO A 42 11.85 10.04 -13.57
N THR A 43 12.49 9.29 -14.47
CA THR A 43 12.95 9.85 -15.75
C THR A 43 11.75 10.33 -16.58
N ASN A 44 11.97 11.23 -17.54
CA ASN A 44 10.92 11.73 -18.44
C ASN A 44 10.10 10.60 -19.09
N SER A 45 10.77 9.49 -19.43
CA SER A 45 10.15 8.32 -20.04
C SER A 45 9.13 7.62 -19.15
N VAL A 46 9.31 7.68 -17.82
CA VAL A 46 8.39 7.12 -16.82
C VAL A 46 7.40 8.19 -16.38
N TRP A 47 7.87 9.43 -16.20
CA TRP A 47 7.00 10.56 -15.90
C TRP A 47 5.89 10.72 -16.95
N GLY A 48 6.20 10.53 -18.23
CA GLY A 48 5.17 10.53 -19.28
C GLY A 48 4.12 9.41 -19.14
N LEU A 49 4.48 8.25 -18.58
CA LEU A 49 3.48 7.21 -18.26
C LEU A 49 2.57 7.67 -17.12
N ILE A 50 3.17 8.23 -16.08
CA ILE A 50 2.48 8.74 -14.88
C ILE A 50 1.52 9.87 -15.27
N SER A 51 2.02 10.91 -15.93
CA SER A 51 1.23 12.12 -16.23
C SER A 51 0.06 11.81 -17.15
N ARG A 52 0.27 11.07 -18.25
CA ARG A 52 -0.81 10.71 -19.17
C ARG A 52 -1.90 9.89 -18.49
N TYR A 53 -1.52 8.93 -17.65
CA TYR A 53 -2.50 8.10 -16.95
C TYR A 53 -3.27 8.91 -15.91
N TYR A 54 -2.57 9.70 -15.09
CA TYR A 54 -3.19 10.55 -14.08
C TYR A 54 -4.17 11.55 -14.72
N GLU A 55 -3.74 12.27 -15.76
CA GLU A 55 -4.58 13.24 -16.47
C GLU A 55 -5.83 12.60 -17.07
N ALA A 56 -5.69 11.44 -17.73
CA ALA A 56 -6.79 10.77 -18.42
C ALA A 56 -7.83 10.14 -17.47
N TYR A 57 -7.38 9.54 -16.36
CA TYR A 57 -8.24 8.64 -15.57
C TYR A 57 -8.45 9.07 -14.11
N LEU A 58 -7.56 9.89 -13.53
CA LEU A 58 -7.58 10.19 -12.10
C LEU A 58 -7.85 11.67 -11.78
N SER A 59 -7.44 12.58 -12.66
CA SER A 59 -7.38 14.02 -12.39
C SER A 59 -8.72 14.69 -12.06
N LYS A 60 -9.82 14.16 -12.60
CA LYS A 60 -11.17 14.76 -12.48
C LYS A 60 -11.97 14.26 -11.28
N ALA A 61 -11.51 13.20 -10.60
CA ALA A 61 -12.25 12.62 -9.49
C ALA A 61 -12.12 13.47 -8.23
N ASP A 62 -13.22 13.60 -7.49
CA ASP A 62 -13.24 14.25 -6.18
C ASP A 62 -12.39 13.48 -5.16
N VAL A 63 -12.36 12.14 -5.27
CA VAL A 63 -11.56 11.24 -4.42
C VAL A 63 -10.85 10.19 -5.27
N LYS A 64 -9.58 9.94 -4.97
CA LYS A 64 -8.73 8.94 -5.62
C LYS A 64 -8.38 7.86 -4.59
N VAL A 65 -8.69 6.61 -4.90
CA VAL A 65 -8.41 5.46 -4.02
C VAL A 65 -7.42 4.55 -4.72
N GLY A 66 -6.26 4.31 -4.12
CA GLY A 66 -5.30 3.31 -4.56
C GLY A 66 -5.56 1.96 -3.88
N ILE A 67 -5.60 0.88 -4.66
CA ILE A 67 -5.65 -0.49 -4.15
C ILE A 67 -4.49 -1.27 -4.76
N GLN A 68 -3.46 -1.49 -3.94
CA GLN A 68 -2.28 -2.23 -4.31
C GLN A 68 -2.44 -3.70 -3.91
N ILE A 69 -2.47 -4.58 -4.91
CA ILE A 69 -2.75 -6.00 -4.73
C ILE A 69 -1.50 -6.82 -5.09
N ARG A 70 -0.97 -7.52 -4.09
CA ARG A 70 0.08 -8.52 -4.26
C ARG A 70 -0.30 -9.78 -3.51
N VAL A 71 -0.52 -10.85 -4.27
CA VAL A 71 -0.74 -12.18 -3.71
C VAL A 71 0.55 -12.98 -3.79
N PHE A 72 1.00 -13.52 -2.67
CA PHE A 72 2.17 -14.40 -2.58
C PHE A 72 1.69 -15.86 -2.63
N ASP A 73 1.28 -16.30 -3.83
CA ASP A 73 0.89 -17.68 -4.14
C ASP A 73 1.66 -18.13 -5.40
N THR A 74 1.72 -19.44 -5.63
CA THR A 74 2.28 -20.03 -6.85
C THR A 74 1.38 -19.82 -8.07
N GLU A 75 0.07 -19.69 -7.85
CA GLU A 75 -0.90 -19.37 -8.89
C GLU A 75 -1.07 -17.84 -9.03
N THR A 76 -1.30 -17.38 -10.26
CA THR A 76 -1.41 -15.95 -10.59
C THR A 76 -2.73 -15.31 -10.10
N GLY A 77 -3.73 -16.12 -9.71
CA GLY A 77 -5.08 -15.67 -9.42
C GLY A 77 -5.85 -15.21 -10.69
N PRO A 78 -6.97 -14.47 -10.54
CA PRO A 78 -7.49 -13.91 -9.30
C PRO A 78 -8.00 -14.99 -8.34
N PHE A 79 -8.09 -14.65 -7.06
CA PHE A 79 -8.70 -15.53 -6.05
C PHE A 79 -9.90 -14.86 -5.41
N LYS A 80 -11.02 -15.59 -5.32
CA LYS A 80 -12.26 -15.10 -4.71
C LYS A 80 -12.04 -14.58 -3.28
N HIS A 81 -11.30 -15.30 -2.44
CA HIS A 81 -11.03 -14.88 -1.06
C HIS A 81 -10.26 -13.56 -0.96
N VAL A 82 -9.42 -13.22 -1.94
CA VAL A 82 -8.72 -11.92 -2.00
C VAL A 82 -9.68 -10.83 -2.44
N LEU A 83 -10.54 -11.10 -3.42
CA LEU A 83 -11.60 -10.18 -3.83
C LEU A 83 -12.55 -9.87 -2.66
N ASP A 84 -13.04 -10.90 -1.97
CA ASP A 84 -13.91 -10.78 -0.79
C ASP A 84 -13.23 -9.93 0.30
N GLN A 85 -11.93 -10.14 0.53
CA GLN A 85 -11.15 -9.36 1.47
C GLN A 85 -11.03 -7.88 1.06
N ILE A 86 -10.77 -7.59 -0.22
CA ILE A 86 -10.68 -6.21 -0.76
C ILE A 86 -12.01 -5.49 -0.55
N LEU A 87 -13.12 -6.11 -0.96
CA LEU A 87 -14.46 -5.52 -0.82
C LEU A 87 -14.83 -5.32 0.65
N SER A 88 -14.61 -6.34 1.49
CA SER A 88 -14.86 -6.28 2.92
C SER A 88 -14.05 -5.16 3.59
N CYS A 89 -12.74 -5.06 3.30
CA CYS A 89 -11.90 -3.98 3.82
C CYS A 89 -12.41 -2.61 3.37
N THR A 90 -12.59 -2.42 2.07
CA THR A 90 -12.88 -1.09 1.51
C THR A 90 -14.25 -0.58 1.92
N MET A 91 -15.26 -1.45 2.00
CA MET A 91 -16.61 -1.08 2.42
C MET A 91 -16.70 -0.89 3.95
N LYS A 92 -16.10 -1.77 4.75
CA LYS A 92 -16.14 -1.68 6.23
C LYS A 92 -15.42 -0.43 6.76
N GLU A 93 -14.34 -0.04 6.10
CA GLU A 93 -13.52 1.12 6.49
C GLU A 93 -13.98 2.44 5.82
N GLY A 94 -15.09 2.43 5.07
CA GLY A 94 -15.60 3.62 4.38
C GLY A 94 -14.62 4.19 3.35
N ILE A 95 -13.80 3.33 2.75
CA ILE A 95 -12.88 3.69 1.66
C ILE A 95 -13.67 3.77 0.36
N LEU A 96 -14.51 2.76 0.10
CA LEU A 96 -15.48 2.70 -0.99
C LEU A 96 -16.89 2.54 -0.42
N PRO A 97 -17.94 3.03 -1.11
CA PRO A 97 -19.31 2.91 -0.63
C PRO A 97 -19.82 1.48 -0.76
N GLN A 98 -20.79 1.12 0.08
CA GLN A 98 -21.58 -0.10 -0.10
C GLN A 98 -22.46 0.00 -1.35
N ILE A 99 -22.80 -1.14 -1.93
CA ILE A 99 -23.72 -1.26 -3.07
C ILE A 99 -25.14 -1.61 -2.60
N ASN A 100 -26.12 -1.33 -3.44
CA ASN A 100 -27.49 -1.79 -3.26
C ASN A 100 -27.86 -2.79 -4.37
N GLU A 101 -28.10 -4.04 -3.99
CA GLU A 101 -28.51 -5.10 -4.92
C GLU A 101 -30.02 -5.14 -5.17
N GLN A 102 -30.82 -4.45 -4.35
CA GLN A 102 -32.28 -4.55 -4.36
C GLN A 102 -32.94 -3.56 -5.31
N GLU A 103 -32.40 -2.35 -5.39
CA GLU A 103 -32.96 -1.27 -6.20
C GLU A 103 -31.97 -0.82 -7.28
N PRO A 104 -32.38 -0.77 -8.56
CA PRO A 104 -31.48 -0.42 -9.67
C PRO A 104 -31.17 1.08 -9.73
N ILE A 105 -31.95 1.92 -9.04
CA ILE A 105 -31.81 3.37 -9.03
C ILE A 105 -31.99 3.85 -7.61
N ILE A 106 -31.06 4.68 -7.14
CA ILE A 106 -31.13 5.33 -5.83
C ILE A 106 -31.34 6.82 -6.06
N ASN A 107 -32.22 7.43 -5.25
CA ASN A 107 -32.35 8.89 -5.16
C ASN A 107 -31.44 9.39 -4.03
N PRO A 108 -30.26 9.95 -4.34
CA PRO A 108 -29.32 10.37 -3.31
C PRO A 108 -29.90 11.59 -2.57
N SER A 109 -29.83 11.56 -1.23
CA SER A 109 -30.26 12.68 -0.40
C SER A 109 -29.18 13.76 -0.21
N GLY A 110 -27.96 13.52 -0.72
CA GLY A 110 -26.78 14.36 -0.49
C GLY A 110 -25.92 14.62 -1.73
N LYS A 111 -24.84 15.37 -1.54
CA LYS A 111 -23.87 15.68 -2.60
C LYS A 111 -23.08 14.43 -2.98
N GLN A 112 -23.31 13.97 -4.21
CA GLN A 112 -22.57 12.85 -4.81
C GLN A 112 -21.13 13.25 -5.09
N LYS A 113 -20.21 12.30 -4.93
CA LYS A 113 -18.80 12.44 -5.31
C LYS A 113 -18.46 11.48 -6.43
N THR A 114 -17.48 11.88 -7.22
CA THR A 114 -16.81 11.01 -8.19
C THR A 114 -15.58 10.39 -7.53
N VAL A 115 -15.46 9.07 -7.60
CA VAL A 115 -14.34 8.32 -7.02
C VAL A 115 -13.63 7.55 -8.13
N SER A 116 -12.35 7.86 -8.35
CA SER A 116 -11.48 7.04 -9.21
C SER A 116 -10.71 6.03 -8.36
N VAL A 117 -10.92 4.75 -8.64
CA VAL A 117 -10.22 3.64 -7.98
C VAL A 117 -9.10 3.16 -8.90
N LEU A 118 -7.86 3.36 -8.48
CA LEU A 118 -6.66 2.85 -9.14
C LEU A 118 -6.28 1.50 -8.54
N MET A 119 -6.40 0.43 -9.32
CA MET A 119 -5.99 -0.91 -8.92
C MET A 119 -4.68 -1.31 -9.60
N THR A 120 -3.72 -1.81 -8.84
CA THR A 120 -2.46 -2.35 -9.38
C THR A 120 -2.31 -3.80 -8.95
N SER A 121 -2.13 -4.68 -9.92
CA SER A 121 -2.06 -6.13 -9.73
C SER A 121 -1.37 -6.78 -10.93
N LEU A 122 -0.72 -7.92 -10.71
CA LEU A 122 -0.25 -8.75 -11.82
C LEU A 122 -1.42 -9.37 -12.61
N SER A 123 -2.52 -9.71 -11.93
CA SER A 123 -3.76 -10.22 -12.53
C SER A 123 -4.75 -9.10 -12.83
N GLY A 124 -5.41 -9.17 -14.00
CA GLY A 124 -6.50 -8.27 -14.39
C GLY A 124 -7.84 -8.57 -13.69
N GLY A 125 -8.01 -9.79 -13.15
CA GLY A 125 -9.32 -10.24 -12.69
C GLY A 125 -9.89 -9.46 -11.51
N TYR A 126 -9.06 -8.97 -10.58
CA TYR A 126 -9.56 -8.15 -9.47
C TYR A 126 -10.16 -6.83 -9.93
N PHE A 127 -9.58 -6.22 -10.98
CA PHE A 127 -10.10 -5.00 -11.56
C PHE A 127 -11.42 -5.25 -12.27
N GLU A 128 -11.51 -6.33 -13.07
CA GLU A 128 -12.72 -6.69 -13.80
C GLU A 128 -13.90 -6.88 -12.84
N GLU A 129 -13.70 -7.70 -11.79
CA GLU A 129 -14.74 -7.99 -10.80
C GLU A 129 -15.20 -6.74 -10.03
N VAL A 130 -14.28 -5.87 -9.59
CA VAL A 130 -14.65 -4.65 -8.86
C VAL A 130 -15.31 -3.62 -9.79
N ARG A 131 -14.85 -3.52 -11.04
CA ARG A 131 -15.47 -2.65 -12.05
C ARG A 131 -16.91 -3.10 -12.31
N ASP A 132 -17.11 -4.40 -12.54
CA ASP A 132 -18.41 -4.96 -12.89
C ASP A 132 -19.38 -4.82 -11.72
N LEU A 133 -18.92 -5.01 -10.48
CA LEU A 133 -19.71 -4.76 -9.27
C LEU A 133 -20.31 -3.34 -9.21
N TYR A 134 -19.49 -2.31 -9.44
CA TYR A 134 -19.96 -0.91 -9.41
C TYR A 134 -20.64 -0.47 -10.70
N TRP A 135 -20.52 -1.23 -11.78
CA TRP A 135 -21.26 -1.02 -13.02
C TRP A 135 -22.68 -1.57 -12.93
N GLU A 136 -22.83 -2.75 -12.34
CA GLU A 136 -24.10 -3.48 -12.25
C GLU A 136 -24.97 -3.01 -11.08
N HIS A 137 -24.37 -2.46 -10.02
CA HIS A 137 -25.09 -2.06 -8.81
C HIS A 137 -24.87 -0.59 -8.44
N PRO A 138 -25.94 0.17 -8.13
CA PRO A 138 -25.79 1.53 -7.65
C PRO A 138 -25.22 1.56 -6.23
N THR A 139 -24.48 2.61 -5.90
CA THR A 139 -23.93 2.81 -4.56
C THR A 139 -24.98 3.37 -3.60
N VAL A 140 -24.98 2.91 -2.35
CA VAL A 140 -25.92 3.38 -1.30
C VAL A 140 -25.83 4.89 -1.08
N THR A 141 -24.64 5.47 -1.27
CA THR A 141 -24.39 6.91 -1.12
C THR A 141 -24.76 7.73 -2.36
N GLY A 142 -24.98 7.07 -3.50
CA GLY A 142 -25.11 7.70 -4.81
C GLY A 142 -23.78 8.21 -5.40
N ASP A 143 -22.64 7.89 -4.79
CA ASP A 143 -21.32 8.20 -5.34
C ASP A 143 -21.07 7.43 -6.64
N VAL A 144 -20.41 8.09 -7.60
CA VAL A 144 -20.07 7.52 -8.90
C VAL A 144 -18.66 6.93 -8.83
N ILE A 145 -18.55 5.61 -8.98
CA ILE A 145 -17.28 4.89 -8.87
C ILE A 145 -16.80 4.52 -10.27
N ALA A 146 -15.56 4.88 -10.58
CA ALA A 146 -14.88 4.46 -11.79
C ALA A 146 -13.59 3.73 -11.41
N VAL A 147 -13.42 2.50 -11.89
CA VAL A 147 -12.29 1.64 -11.56
C VAL A 147 -11.35 1.60 -12.75
N TYR A 148 -10.04 1.62 -12.48
CA TYR A 148 -8.98 1.67 -13.49
C TYR A 148 -7.79 0.80 -13.10
N GLN A 149 -7.19 0.10 -14.06
CA GLN A 149 -5.94 -0.64 -13.89
C GLN A 149 -4.94 -0.23 -14.99
N PRO A 150 -3.71 0.21 -14.66
CA PRO A 150 -2.73 0.62 -15.68
C PRO A 150 -2.16 -0.53 -16.50
N SER A 151 -1.90 -1.67 -15.87
CA SER A 151 -1.37 -2.86 -16.52
C SER A 151 -1.72 -4.15 -15.78
N HIS A 152 -1.56 -5.28 -16.46
CA HIS A 152 -1.76 -6.64 -15.93
C HIS A 152 -0.63 -7.57 -16.45
N GLU A 153 0.59 -7.38 -15.95
CA GLU A 153 1.80 -8.03 -16.49
C GLU A 153 1.87 -9.56 -16.26
N GLY A 154 0.90 -10.13 -15.52
CA GLY A 154 0.74 -11.56 -15.27
C GLY A 154 1.75 -12.13 -14.29
N HIS A 155 3.05 -11.97 -14.55
CA HIS A 155 4.13 -12.43 -13.67
C HIS A 155 5.22 -11.36 -13.54
N GLN A 156 5.97 -11.42 -12.44
CA GLN A 156 7.09 -10.53 -12.20
C GLN A 156 8.23 -10.85 -13.17
N GLN A 157 8.71 -9.83 -13.88
CA GLN A 157 9.77 -9.94 -14.89
C GLN A 157 10.91 -8.96 -14.57
N THR A 158 11.54 -9.15 -13.41
CA THR A 158 12.71 -8.37 -12.96
C THR A 158 13.79 -8.35 -14.05
N GLU A 159 14.58 -7.28 -14.10
CA GLU A 159 15.60 -6.97 -15.12
C GLU A 159 15.06 -6.59 -16.51
N LYS A 160 13.76 -6.76 -16.79
CA LYS A 160 13.18 -6.22 -18.03
C LYS A 160 12.86 -4.74 -17.87
N GLN A 161 13.62 -3.88 -18.55
CA GLN A 161 13.48 -2.43 -18.44
C GLN A 161 12.03 -1.93 -18.60
N ASN A 162 11.29 -2.41 -19.60
CA ASN A 162 9.90 -1.96 -19.82
C ASN A 162 8.96 -2.39 -18.69
N HIS A 163 9.14 -3.58 -18.11
CA HIS A 163 8.37 -4.06 -16.97
C HIS A 163 8.66 -3.20 -15.73
N ASN A 164 9.93 -2.95 -15.44
CA ASN A 164 10.34 -2.10 -14.32
C ASN A 164 9.85 -0.66 -14.45
N ARG A 165 9.83 -0.11 -15.68
CA ARG A 165 9.30 1.24 -15.95
C ARG A 165 7.80 1.35 -15.66
N LYS A 166 7.01 0.33 -16.02
CA LYS A 166 5.58 0.26 -15.69
C LYS A 166 5.35 0.11 -14.20
N ALA A 167 6.07 -0.81 -13.55
CA ALA A 167 6.03 -0.98 -12.10
C ALA A 167 6.36 0.31 -11.34
N TRP A 168 7.39 1.05 -11.78
CA TRP A 168 7.73 2.36 -11.21
C TRP A 168 6.63 3.40 -11.43
N ALA A 169 6.03 3.45 -12.63
CA ALA A 169 4.90 4.33 -12.90
C ALA A 169 3.70 4.02 -11.99
N GLU A 170 3.40 2.74 -11.78
CA GLU A 170 2.29 2.29 -10.92
C GLU A 170 2.52 2.60 -9.44
N MET A 171 3.72 2.37 -8.90
CA MET A 171 4.07 2.79 -7.53
C MET A 171 3.87 4.31 -7.35
N TYR A 172 4.26 5.10 -8.36
CA TYR A 172 4.10 6.54 -8.32
C TYR A 172 2.63 6.98 -8.50
N LEU A 173 1.84 6.29 -9.31
CA LEU A 173 0.41 6.60 -9.46
C LEU A 173 -0.35 6.31 -8.15
N LEU A 174 -0.03 5.21 -7.46
CA LEU A 174 -0.59 4.91 -6.14
C LEU A 174 -0.23 5.99 -5.10
N SER A 175 0.97 6.54 -5.16
CA SER A 175 1.40 7.60 -4.23
C SER A 175 0.67 8.94 -4.43
N LEU A 176 -0.03 9.11 -5.56
CA LEU A 176 -0.85 10.29 -5.88
C LEU A 176 -2.34 10.13 -5.48
N THR A 177 -2.69 9.06 -4.76
CA THR A 177 -4.05 8.80 -4.30
C THR A 177 -4.33 9.42 -2.93
N ASP A 178 -5.60 9.67 -2.61
CA ASP A 178 -6.00 10.28 -1.33
C ASP A 178 -6.13 9.22 -0.21
N LYS A 179 -6.52 7.99 -0.58
CA LYS A 179 -6.59 6.82 0.30
C LYS A 179 -5.87 5.65 -0.36
N LEU A 180 -5.13 4.87 0.42
CA LEU A 180 -4.36 3.74 -0.10
C LEU A 180 -4.63 2.46 0.71
N VAL A 181 -4.94 1.39 -0.01
CA VAL A 181 -4.96 0.01 0.48
C VAL A 181 -3.73 -0.71 -0.05
N THR A 182 -3.00 -1.41 0.82
CA THR A 182 -1.79 -2.17 0.45
C THR A 182 -1.91 -3.64 0.84
N SER A 183 -1.12 -4.49 0.19
CA SER A 183 -1.03 -5.91 0.53
C SER A 183 0.10 -6.17 1.51
N SER A 184 -0.17 -7.00 2.54
CA SER A 184 0.84 -7.45 3.50
C SER A 184 2.11 -7.97 2.82
N TRP A 185 3.27 -7.61 3.37
CA TRP A 185 4.62 -7.98 2.88
C TRP A 185 5.03 -7.35 1.54
N SER A 186 4.16 -6.55 0.90
CA SER A 186 4.47 -5.97 -0.40
C SER A 186 5.32 -4.71 -0.28
N THR A 187 6.62 -4.82 -0.60
CA THR A 187 7.51 -3.66 -0.68
C THR A 187 7.11 -2.66 -1.76
N PHE A 188 6.40 -3.11 -2.81
CA PHE A 188 5.77 -2.23 -3.81
C PHE A 188 4.78 -1.26 -3.16
N GLY A 189 3.96 -1.76 -2.23
CA GLY A 189 3.05 -0.94 -1.42
C GLY A 189 3.79 0.01 -0.49
N TYR A 190 4.87 -0.43 0.16
CA TYR A 190 5.67 0.41 1.05
C TYR A 190 6.30 1.61 0.31
N VAL A 191 6.77 1.39 -0.92
CA VAL A 191 7.30 2.49 -1.74
C VAL A 191 6.22 3.50 -2.07
N ALA A 192 5.06 3.05 -2.55
CA ALA A 192 3.94 3.94 -2.89
C ALA A 192 3.46 4.76 -1.68
N GLN A 193 3.25 4.09 -0.53
CA GLN A 193 2.74 4.74 0.67
C GLN A 193 3.74 5.78 1.21
N GLY A 194 5.03 5.46 1.16
CA GLY A 194 6.08 6.34 1.65
C GLY A 194 6.30 7.56 0.77
N LEU A 195 6.29 7.40 -0.56
CA LEU A 195 6.37 8.54 -1.48
C LEU A 195 5.17 9.49 -1.33
N GLY A 196 3.98 8.93 -1.04
CA GLY A 196 2.72 9.68 -0.97
C GLY A 196 2.41 10.31 0.39
N ASN A 197 3.22 10.05 1.43
CA ASN A 197 2.85 10.37 2.82
C ASN A 197 1.51 9.73 3.22
N LEU A 198 1.31 8.47 2.86
CA LEU A 198 0.06 7.75 3.05
C LEU A 198 0.23 6.70 4.12
N LYS A 199 -0.59 6.78 5.17
CA LYS A 199 -0.78 5.71 6.15
C LYS A 199 -1.84 4.76 5.60
N PRO A 200 -1.49 3.57 5.06
CA PRO A 200 -2.45 2.76 4.33
C PRO A 200 -3.37 1.95 5.25
N TRP A 201 -4.38 1.34 4.65
CA TRP A 201 -5.04 0.14 5.19
C TRP A 201 -4.37 -1.10 4.60
N ILE A 202 -3.89 -1.99 5.46
CA ILE A 202 -3.12 -3.17 5.06
C ILE A 202 -4.05 -4.38 5.04
N LEU A 203 -4.25 -4.96 3.85
CA LEU A 203 -4.88 -6.27 3.69
C LEU A 203 -3.96 -7.32 4.32
N TYR A 204 -4.46 -8.04 5.31
CA TYR A 204 -3.71 -9.14 5.92
C TYR A 204 -3.37 -10.21 4.89
N LYS A 205 -2.21 -10.86 5.05
CA LYS A 205 -1.85 -12.00 4.20
C LYS A 205 -2.86 -13.15 4.46
N PRO A 206 -3.59 -13.62 3.45
CA PRO A 206 -4.46 -14.77 3.61
C PRO A 206 -3.67 -16.03 3.99
N GLU A 207 -4.28 -16.87 4.82
CA GLU A 207 -3.80 -18.22 5.12
C GLU A 207 -4.83 -19.23 4.58
N ASN A 208 -4.34 -20.35 4.03
CA ASN A 208 -5.19 -21.42 3.50
C ASN A 208 -6.28 -20.94 2.52
N ARG A 209 -5.96 -19.93 1.69
CA ARG A 209 -6.87 -19.33 0.70
C ARG A 209 -8.23 -18.90 1.29
N THR A 210 -8.22 -18.42 2.53
CA THR A 210 -9.41 -17.93 3.25
C THR A 210 -9.28 -16.43 3.51
N ALA A 211 -10.37 -15.68 3.34
CA ALA A 211 -10.39 -14.24 3.59
C ALA A 211 -10.19 -13.97 5.10
N PRO A 212 -9.19 -13.17 5.49
CA PRO A 212 -8.97 -12.82 6.90
C PRO A 212 -10.15 -12.05 7.52
N ASP A 213 -10.39 -12.26 8.83
CA ASP A 213 -11.26 -11.43 9.65
C ASP A 213 -10.50 -10.96 10.91
N PRO A 214 -10.25 -9.65 11.08
CA PRO A 214 -10.63 -8.54 10.19
C PRO A 214 -9.93 -8.59 8.81
N PRO A 215 -10.53 -8.03 7.75
CA PRO A 215 -9.99 -8.09 6.39
C PRO A 215 -8.75 -7.21 6.20
N CYS A 216 -8.66 -6.12 6.93
CA CYS A 216 -7.52 -5.22 6.94
C CYS A 216 -7.41 -4.47 8.26
N ARG A 217 -6.31 -3.74 8.43
CA ARG A 217 -6.11 -2.80 9.54
C ARG A 217 -5.44 -1.53 9.05
N ARG A 218 -5.67 -0.41 9.73
CA ARG A 218 -4.86 0.78 9.50
C ARG A 218 -3.42 0.53 9.95
N ALA A 219 -2.46 0.94 9.12
CA ALA A 219 -1.05 0.95 9.49
C ALA A 219 -0.84 1.85 10.72
N VAL A 220 0.20 1.61 11.53
CA VAL A 220 0.62 2.44 12.66
C VAL A 220 1.42 3.65 12.19
N SER A 221 2.12 3.56 11.06
CA SER A 221 2.85 4.66 10.41
C SER A 221 3.00 4.38 8.91
N MET A 222 3.44 5.39 8.14
CA MET A 222 3.72 5.26 6.70
C MET A 222 5.06 4.57 6.39
N GLU A 223 5.87 4.24 7.39
CA GLU A 223 7.20 3.66 7.19
C GLU A 223 7.17 2.23 6.62
N PRO A 224 8.13 1.88 5.75
CA PRO A 224 8.32 0.50 5.30
C PRO A 224 8.68 -0.44 6.46
N CYS A 225 8.40 -1.73 6.26
CA CYS A 225 8.81 -2.78 7.18
C CYS A 225 10.21 -3.31 6.82
N PHE A 226 11.10 -3.41 7.81
CA PHE A 226 12.34 -4.18 7.74
C PHE A 226 12.01 -5.66 7.98
N HIS A 227 12.08 -6.49 6.93
CA HIS A 227 11.64 -7.89 6.98
C HIS A 227 12.63 -8.84 7.66
N ALA A 228 13.92 -8.51 7.67
CA ALA A 228 14.98 -9.35 8.25
C ALA A 228 15.83 -8.62 9.32
N PRO A 229 15.23 -8.13 10.42
CA PRO A 229 15.95 -7.43 11.47
C PRO A 229 16.79 -8.39 12.32
N PRO A 230 17.91 -7.93 12.89
CA PRO A 230 18.63 -8.69 13.90
C PRO A 230 17.86 -8.70 15.23
N PHE A 231 17.91 -9.83 15.93
CA PHE A 231 17.37 -10.03 17.27
C PHE A 231 18.50 -10.28 18.28
N TYR A 232 19.39 -9.30 18.43
CA TYR A 232 20.62 -9.47 19.20
C TYR A 232 21.00 -8.23 20.00
N ASP A 233 21.28 -8.43 21.29
CA ASP A 233 21.87 -7.42 22.17
C ASP A 233 23.39 -7.48 22.04
N CYS A 234 23.99 -6.47 21.41
CA CYS A 234 25.43 -6.39 21.21
C CYS A 234 26.24 -6.30 22.51
N LYS A 235 25.68 -5.75 23.59
CA LYS A 235 26.36 -5.57 24.88
C LYS A 235 26.30 -6.86 25.71
N LEU A 236 25.11 -7.45 25.82
CA LEU A 236 24.88 -8.67 26.60
C LEU A 236 25.20 -9.95 25.82
N ARG A 237 25.48 -9.83 24.52
CA ARG A 237 25.84 -10.92 23.61
C ARG A 237 24.83 -12.06 23.55
N ARG A 238 23.54 -11.72 23.60
CA ARG A 238 22.42 -12.67 23.62
C ARG A 238 21.25 -12.20 22.78
N GLY A 239 20.31 -13.09 22.50
CA GLY A 239 19.08 -12.74 21.80
C GLY A 239 18.23 -11.75 22.59
N VAL A 240 17.61 -10.80 21.89
CA VAL A 240 16.66 -9.83 22.46
C VAL A 240 15.60 -9.46 21.44
N ASP A 241 14.39 -9.18 21.91
CA ASP A 241 13.34 -8.58 21.10
C ASP A 241 13.67 -7.10 20.85
N THR A 242 14.14 -6.82 19.63
CA THR A 242 14.52 -5.47 19.19
C THR A 242 13.31 -4.56 18.92
N GLY A 243 12.10 -5.11 18.76
CA GLY A 243 10.86 -4.34 18.63
C GLY A 243 10.29 -3.84 19.96
N ALA A 244 10.84 -4.31 21.08
CA ALA A 244 10.44 -3.92 22.44
C ALA A 244 11.44 -2.99 23.14
N LEU A 245 12.57 -2.64 22.51
CA LEU A 245 13.65 -1.88 23.15
C LEU A 245 13.36 -0.38 23.31
N VAL A 246 12.78 0.24 22.29
CA VAL A 246 12.52 1.68 22.25
C VAL A 246 11.09 1.95 21.75
N PRO A 247 10.49 3.10 22.09
CA PRO A 247 9.10 3.36 21.72
C PRO A 247 8.90 3.70 20.23
N HIS A 248 9.94 4.17 19.52
CA HIS A 248 9.89 4.55 18.10
C HIS A 248 10.28 3.43 17.12
N VAL A 249 10.64 2.24 17.61
CA VAL A 249 10.87 1.04 16.80
C VAL A 249 9.88 -0.02 17.27
N LYS A 250 9.02 -0.51 16.38
CA LYS A 250 7.98 -1.50 16.70
C LYS A 250 7.92 -2.60 15.65
N HIS A 251 7.31 -3.73 16.04
CA HIS A 251 6.97 -4.77 15.09
C HIS A 251 5.98 -4.28 14.03
N CYS A 252 6.14 -4.79 12.81
CA CYS A 252 5.24 -4.45 11.72
C CYS A 252 3.88 -5.11 11.89
N GLU A 253 2.87 -4.48 11.31
CA GLU A 253 1.47 -4.89 11.33
C GLU A 253 1.21 -6.13 10.47
N ASP A 254 2.02 -6.30 9.43
CA ASP A 254 1.88 -7.31 8.40
C ASP A 254 2.94 -8.41 8.47
N MET A 255 4.11 -8.13 9.06
CA MET A 255 5.16 -9.11 9.31
C MET A 255 5.58 -9.06 10.78
N SER A 256 5.10 -10.03 11.57
CA SER A 256 5.20 -9.99 13.03
C SER A 256 6.64 -9.96 13.58
N TRP A 257 7.60 -10.51 12.85
CA TRP A 257 9.03 -10.45 13.20
C TRP A 257 9.75 -9.26 12.56
N GLY A 258 9.12 -8.52 11.66
CA GLY A 258 9.72 -7.35 11.04
C GLY A 258 9.76 -6.15 12.00
N LEU A 259 10.53 -5.12 11.67
CA LEU A 259 10.58 -3.85 12.41
C LEU A 259 10.22 -2.67 11.53
N LYS A 260 9.56 -1.66 12.08
CA LYS A 260 9.34 -0.36 11.42
C LYS A 260 9.43 0.78 12.42
N LEU A 261 9.64 1.98 11.89
CA LEU A 261 9.62 3.20 12.67
C LEU A 261 8.19 3.71 12.86
N VAL A 262 7.92 4.25 14.04
CA VAL A 262 6.63 4.85 14.41
C VAL A 262 6.86 6.12 15.20
N GLU A 263 5.95 7.08 15.11
CA GLU A 263 6.02 8.24 15.99
C GLU A 263 5.64 7.86 17.43
N THR A 264 6.37 8.43 18.38
CA THR A 264 6.08 8.30 19.80
C THR A 264 5.02 9.31 20.19
N LYS A 265 3.84 8.85 20.61
CA LYS A 265 2.86 9.72 21.27
C LYS A 265 3.32 10.10 22.67
#